data_AF-A0A8J8G8Q6-F1
#
_entry.id   AF-A0A8J8G8Q6-F1
#
_cell.length_a   1.000
_cell.length_b   1.000
_cell.length_c   1.000
_cell.angle_alpha   90.00
_cell.angle_beta   90.00
_cell.angle_gamma   90.00
#
_symmetry.space_group_name_H-M   'P 1'
#
loop_
_entity.id
_entity.type
_entity.pdbx_description
1 polymer ?
#
loop_
_entity_poly.entity_id
_entity_poly.type
_entity_poly.pdbx_seq_one_letter_code
_entity_poly.pdbx_strand_id
1 'polypeptide(L)'
;MAGTNKFKNIYGKDITNNQTTSLKEYLKEFYIDGILKKSERIENSKVEFTYYYLDDSENINNLLPLYLNKKVSFYNISFVNNLKLEVIYSYENGILVGRCKSVIDSGNKIVCYQGLDISGLPINTETRKYFYENNEPKYTFEYDENGDCFIIYDDTTDQQDIFAWDIGDPNLTSFSWQGFEYYEHAEPIIP
;
A
#
# COMPACT_ATOMS: atom_id res chain seq x y z
N MET A 1 25.65 -15.85 -3.95
CA MET A 1 25.29 -14.45 -3.59
C MET A 1 25.31 -14.32 -2.09
N ALA A 2 25.83 -13.20 -1.57
CA ALA A 2 25.95 -12.99 -0.13
C ALA A 2 24.68 -12.31 0.39
N GLY A 3 23.97 -12.96 1.30
CA GLY A 3 22.82 -12.38 1.98
C GLY A 3 23.23 -11.66 3.25
N THR A 4 22.59 -10.53 3.55
CA THR A 4 22.76 -9.83 4.84
C THR A 4 21.43 -9.63 5.53
N ASN A 5 21.43 -9.65 6.86
CA ASN A 5 20.26 -9.33 7.67
C ASN A 5 20.42 -7.95 8.31
N LYS A 6 19.34 -7.19 8.34
CA LYS A 6 19.19 -5.99 9.18
C LYS A 6 17.95 -6.15 10.06
N PHE A 7 17.93 -5.42 11.17
CA PHE A 7 16.81 -5.43 12.09
C PHE A 7 16.32 -4.00 12.27
N LYS A 8 15.01 -3.83 12.30
CA LYS A 8 14.36 -2.54 12.55
C LYS A 8 13.29 -2.68 13.62
N ASN A 9 13.04 -1.63 14.39
CA ASN A 9 11.84 -1.59 15.21
C ASN A 9 10.58 -1.38 14.34
N ILE A 10 9.40 -1.42 14.95
CA ILE A 10 8.11 -1.24 14.24
C ILE A 10 7.95 0.14 13.56
N TYR A 11 8.79 1.11 13.92
CA TYR A 11 8.83 2.45 13.33
C TYR A 11 9.86 2.56 12.20
N GLY A 12 10.46 1.45 11.77
CA GLY A 12 11.44 1.41 10.68
C GLY A 12 12.84 1.91 11.05
N LYS A 13 13.14 2.14 12.33
CA LYS A 13 14.49 2.55 12.77
C LYS A 13 15.38 1.33 12.97
N ASP A 14 16.62 1.41 12.48
CA ASP A 14 17.61 0.35 12.64
C ASP A 14 17.88 0.04 14.12
N ILE A 15 17.97 -1.26 14.43
CA ILE A 15 18.32 -1.79 15.74
C ILE A 15 19.38 -2.88 15.59
N THR A 16 20.11 -3.13 16.67
CA THR A 16 21.07 -4.25 16.75
C THR A 16 20.35 -5.56 17.03
N ASN A 17 21.00 -6.69 16.68
CA ASN A 17 20.50 -8.01 17.03
C ASN A 17 20.33 -8.20 18.55
N ASN A 18 21.14 -7.55 19.39
CA ASN A 18 20.99 -7.65 20.84
C ASN A 18 19.75 -6.92 21.36
N GLN A 19 19.29 -5.87 20.66
CA GLN A 19 18.06 -5.17 21.05
C GLN A 19 16.80 -5.98 20.73
N THR A 20 16.86 -6.96 19.83
CA THR A 20 15.67 -7.77 19.50
C THR A 20 15.22 -8.66 20.65
N THR A 21 16.12 -9.03 21.58
CA THR A 21 15.80 -9.92 22.70
C THR A 21 14.90 -9.27 23.76
N SER A 22 14.81 -7.94 23.79
CA SER A 22 13.94 -7.20 24.71
C SER A 22 12.69 -6.63 24.04
N LEU A 23 12.53 -6.81 22.73
CA LEU A 23 11.39 -6.29 21.97
C LEU A 23 10.34 -7.37 21.76
N LYS A 24 9.08 -6.99 22.01
CA LYS A 24 7.93 -7.83 21.68
C LYS A 24 7.77 -7.96 20.17
N GLU A 25 7.99 -6.87 19.44
CA GLU A 25 7.77 -6.77 18.00
C GLU A 25 8.92 -6.03 17.31
N TYR A 26 9.36 -6.54 16.16
CA TYR A 26 10.38 -5.93 15.31
C TYR A 26 10.32 -6.49 13.88
N LEU A 27 11.06 -5.86 12.96
CA LEU A 27 11.22 -6.32 11.59
C LEU A 27 12.61 -6.92 11.39
N LYS A 28 12.68 -8.07 10.74
CA LYS A 28 13.92 -8.67 10.24
C LYS A 28 13.93 -8.59 8.73
N GLU A 29 14.86 -7.83 8.19
CA GLU A 29 15.01 -7.61 6.75
C GLU A 29 16.18 -8.43 6.20
N PHE A 30 15.95 -9.13 5.09
CA PHE A 30 16.93 -9.91 4.37
C PHE A 30 17.22 -9.25 3.02
N TYR A 31 18.50 -9.00 2.76
CA TYR A 31 19.00 -8.33 1.56
C TYR A 31 19.88 -9.27 0.74
N ILE A 32 19.74 -9.23 -0.57
CA ILE A 32 20.64 -9.90 -1.54
C ILE A 32 21.28 -8.80 -2.37
N ASP A 33 22.61 -8.75 -2.38
CA ASP A 33 23.40 -7.75 -3.13
C ASP A 33 22.94 -6.29 -2.87
N GLY A 34 22.55 -6.02 -1.62
CA GLY A 34 22.08 -4.71 -1.15
C GLY A 34 20.61 -4.40 -1.41
N ILE A 35 19.88 -5.27 -2.12
CA ILE A 35 18.46 -5.10 -2.45
C ILE A 35 17.60 -5.86 -1.43
N LEU A 36 16.58 -5.20 -0.88
CA LEU A 36 15.65 -5.82 0.07
C LEU A 36 14.86 -6.93 -0.62
N LYS A 37 15.05 -8.17 -0.18
CA LYS A 37 14.38 -9.34 -0.75
C LYS A 37 13.16 -9.76 0.06
N LYS A 38 13.26 -9.66 1.39
CA LYS A 38 12.19 -10.07 2.30
C LYS A 38 12.26 -9.28 3.59
N SER A 39 11.10 -8.91 4.14
CA SER A 39 10.96 -8.40 5.51
C SER A 39 10.02 -9.32 6.30
N GLU A 40 10.44 -9.76 7.47
CA GLU A 40 9.64 -10.59 8.37
C GLU A 40 9.25 -9.75 9.59
N ARG A 41 7.94 -9.63 9.85
CA ARG A 41 7.43 -9.09 11.11
C ARG A 41 7.51 -10.18 12.16
N ILE A 42 8.33 -9.95 13.17
CA ILE A 42 8.50 -10.86 14.29
C ILE A 42 7.68 -10.32 15.46
N GLU A 43 6.80 -11.15 16.03
CA GLU A 43 6.11 -10.87 17.29
C GLU A 43 6.34 -12.04 18.25
N ASN A 44 6.66 -11.75 19.52
CA ASN A 44 6.90 -12.76 20.55
C ASN A 44 7.90 -13.84 20.08
N SER A 45 8.96 -13.43 19.38
CA SER A 45 10.00 -14.29 18.78
C SER A 45 9.52 -15.25 17.68
N LYS A 46 8.34 -15.04 17.10
CA LYS A 46 7.80 -15.83 15.98
C LYS A 46 7.57 -14.94 14.76
N VAL A 47 7.76 -15.50 13.56
CA VAL A 47 7.40 -14.81 12.32
C VAL A 47 5.88 -14.78 12.21
N GLU A 48 5.29 -13.60 12.37
CA GLU A 48 3.85 -13.39 12.22
C GLU A 48 3.47 -13.14 10.77
N PHE A 49 4.32 -12.40 10.05
CA PHE A 49 4.04 -12.01 8.66
C PHE A 49 5.32 -11.89 7.85
N THR A 50 5.26 -12.27 6.57
CA THR A 50 6.35 -12.10 5.62
C THR A 50 5.95 -11.17 4.48
N TYR A 51 6.74 -10.14 4.22
CA TYR A 51 6.69 -9.32 3.01
C TYR A 51 7.81 -9.78 2.09
N TYR A 52 7.47 -10.30 0.91
CA TYR A 52 8.42 -10.83 -0.05
C TYR A 52 8.42 -9.99 -1.33
N TYR A 53 9.59 -9.50 -1.74
CA TYR A 53 9.75 -8.66 -2.92
C TYR A 53 10.28 -9.51 -4.07
N LEU A 54 9.44 -9.70 -5.09
CA LEU A 54 9.76 -10.52 -6.25
C LEU A 54 10.77 -9.81 -7.14
N ASP A 55 11.65 -10.60 -7.77
CA ASP A 55 12.36 -10.16 -8.96
C ASP A 55 11.71 -10.73 -10.23
N ASP A 56 12.10 -10.21 -11.40
CA ASP A 56 11.51 -10.57 -12.70
C ASP A 56 11.68 -12.06 -13.06
N SER A 57 12.60 -12.77 -12.42
CA SER A 57 12.85 -14.19 -12.67
C SER A 57 12.00 -15.12 -11.80
N GLU A 58 11.37 -14.59 -10.77
CA GLU A 58 10.63 -15.37 -9.78
C GLU A 58 9.14 -15.51 -10.10
N ASN A 59 8.58 -16.60 -9.60
CA ASN A 59 7.16 -16.91 -9.76
C ASN A 59 6.55 -17.29 -8.41
N ILE A 60 5.41 -16.68 -8.08
CA ILE A 60 4.68 -16.93 -6.82
C ILE A 60 4.37 -18.41 -6.65
N ASN A 61 3.97 -19.12 -7.71
CA ASN A 61 3.61 -20.55 -7.61
C ASN A 61 4.79 -21.42 -7.18
N ASN A 62 6.03 -21.02 -7.51
CA ASN A 62 7.24 -21.74 -7.10
C ASN A 62 7.64 -21.42 -5.65
N LEU A 63 7.33 -20.20 -5.18
CA LEU A 63 7.72 -19.73 -3.84
C LEU A 63 6.67 -20.05 -2.77
N LEU A 64 5.39 -20.06 -3.12
CA LEU A 64 4.26 -20.27 -2.20
C LEU A 64 4.36 -21.56 -1.38
N PRO A 65 4.87 -22.71 -1.90
CA PRO A 65 5.08 -23.91 -1.10
C PRO A 65 5.95 -23.71 0.16
N LEU A 66 6.82 -22.69 0.18
CA LEU A 66 7.67 -22.35 1.33
C LEU A 66 6.91 -21.65 2.47
N TYR A 67 5.66 -21.24 2.21
CA TYR A 67 4.83 -20.42 3.10
C TYR A 67 3.44 -21.02 3.38
N LEU A 68 3.22 -22.32 3.10
CA LEU A 68 1.90 -22.99 3.23
C LEU A 68 1.25 -22.93 4.62
N ASN A 69 2.00 -22.64 5.69
CA ASN A 69 1.47 -22.51 7.05
C ASN A 69 1.80 -21.14 7.67
N LYS A 70 1.95 -20.12 6.82
CA LYS A 70 2.39 -18.77 7.19
C LYS A 70 1.52 -17.73 6.51
N LYS A 71 1.59 -16.50 7.01
CA LYS A 71 1.09 -15.31 6.33
C LYS A 71 2.20 -14.70 5.49
N VAL A 72 1.95 -14.47 4.20
CA VAL A 72 2.92 -13.86 3.28
C VAL A 72 2.24 -12.96 2.27
N SER A 73 2.81 -11.79 2.01
CA SER A 73 2.48 -10.96 0.85
C SER A 73 3.63 -10.96 -0.14
N PHE A 74 3.34 -11.23 -1.40
CA PHE A 74 4.26 -11.08 -2.51
C PHE A 74 4.02 -9.73 -3.19
N TYR A 75 5.10 -8.95 -3.34
CA TYR A 75 5.11 -7.64 -3.98
C TYR A 75 5.76 -7.79 -5.35
N ASN A 76 5.00 -7.52 -6.40
CA ASN A 76 5.52 -7.32 -7.75
C ASN A 76 5.61 -5.81 -8.00
N ILE A 77 6.83 -5.32 -8.24
CA ILE A 77 7.11 -3.89 -8.33
C ILE A 77 7.49 -3.55 -9.76
N SER A 78 6.86 -2.52 -10.31
CA SER A 78 7.20 -1.93 -11.60
C SER A 78 7.20 -0.41 -11.51
N PHE A 79 7.67 0.27 -12.56
CA PHE A 79 7.72 1.73 -12.61
C PHE A 79 7.04 2.25 -13.88
N VAL A 80 6.18 3.26 -13.73
CA VAL A 80 5.47 3.94 -14.83
C VAL A 80 5.57 5.44 -14.60
N ASN A 81 6.16 6.20 -15.53
CA ASN A 81 6.30 7.65 -15.44
C ASN A 81 6.88 8.16 -14.09
N ASN A 82 7.92 7.49 -13.58
CA ASN A 82 8.56 7.74 -12.27
C ASN A 82 7.70 7.41 -11.03
N LEU A 83 6.51 6.86 -11.22
CA LEU A 83 5.68 6.30 -10.15
C LEU A 83 6.02 4.82 -9.97
N LYS A 84 6.12 4.38 -8.73
CA LYS A 84 6.26 2.97 -8.37
C LYS A 84 4.87 2.34 -8.31
N LEU A 85 4.62 1.31 -9.11
CA LEU A 85 3.42 0.50 -9.06
C LEU A 85 3.75 -0.82 -8.34
N GLU A 86 3.09 -1.04 -7.21
CA GLU A 86 3.16 -2.30 -6.46
C GLU A 86 1.87 -3.10 -6.67
N VAL A 87 2.00 -4.33 -7.16
CA VAL A 87 0.89 -5.31 -7.20
C VAL A 87 1.14 -6.33 -6.10
N ILE A 88 0.20 -6.43 -5.16
CA ILE A 88 0.39 -7.18 -3.92
C ILE A 88 -0.56 -8.38 -3.91
N TYR A 89 -0.02 -9.56 -3.58
CA TYR A 89 -0.77 -10.80 -3.40
C TYR A 89 -0.57 -11.32 -1.98
N SER A 90 -1.63 -11.31 -1.17
CA SER A 90 -1.59 -11.70 0.23
C SER A 90 -2.17 -13.11 0.41
N TYR A 91 -1.38 -13.98 1.03
CA TYR A 91 -1.73 -15.37 1.30
C TYR A 91 -1.72 -15.66 2.79
N GLU A 92 -2.69 -16.46 3.25
CA GLU A 92 -2.68 -17.09 4.56
C GLU A 92 -2.83 -18.60 4.39
N ASN A 93 -1.89 -19.36 4.94
CA ASN A 93 -1.87 -20.81 4.85
C ASN A 93 -1.95 -21.35 3.40
N GLY A 94 -1.26 -20.68 2.48
CA GLY A 94 -1.27 -21.03 1.05
C GLY A 94 -2.52 -20.58 0.29
N ILE A 95 -3.50 -19.97 0.96
CA ILE A 95 -4.76 -19.50 0.34
C ILE A 95 -4.63 -18.01 0.08
N LEU A 96 -4.94 -17.57 -1.15
CA LEU A 96 -5.01 -16.16 -1.51
C LEU A 96 -6.18 -15.51 -0.76
N VAL A 97 -5.89 -14.50 0.06
CA VAL A 97 -6.90 -13.78 0.87
C VAL A 97 -7.04 -12.31 0.49
N GLY A 98 -6.13 -11.77 -0.30
CA GLY A 98 -6.20 -10.37 -0.71
C GLY A 98 -5.32 -10.05 -1.91
N ARG A 99 -5.78 -9.09 -2.71
CA ARG A 99 -5.05 -8.51 -3.84
C ARG A 99 -5.27 -7.01 -3.84
N CYS A 100 -4.23 -6.25 -4.13
CA CYS A 100 -4.37 -4.81 -4.33
C CYS A 100 -3.25 -4.26 -5.22
N LYS A 101 -3.45 -3.02 -5.67
CA LYS A 101 -2.41 -2.21 -6.29
C LYS A 101 -2.18 -0.96 -5.45
N SER A 102 -0.93 -0.54 -5.36
CA SER A 102 -0.55 0.75 -4.79
C SER A 102 0.30 1.51 -5.81
N VAL A 103 -0.06 2.75 -6.08
CA VAL A 103 0.74 3.70 -6.86
C VAL A 103 1.42 4.66 -5.91
N ILE A 104 2.74 4.72 -5.97
CA ILE A 104 3.58 5.46 -5.02
C ILE A 104 4.46 6.45 -5.78
N ASP A 105 4.51 7.69 -5.30
CA ASP A 105 5.33 8.74 -5.91
C ASP A 105 6.82 8.65 -5.54
N SER A 106 7.62 9.56 -6.10
CA SER A 106 9.06 9.65 -5.80
C SER A 106 9.38 10.06 -4.35
N GLY A 107 8.41 10.62 -3.63
CA GLY A 107 8.49 10.93 -2.20
C GLY A 107 8.11 9.74 -1.30
N ASN A 108 7.86 8.57 -1.89
CA ASN A 108 7.37 7.37 -1.22
C ASN A 108 5.99 7.55 -0.55
N LYS A 109 5.13 8.37 -1.18
CA LYS A 109 3.74 8.57 -0.76
C LYS A 109 2.80 7.79 -1.65
N ILE A 110 1.76 7.20 -1.05
CA ILE A 110 0.74 6.47 -1.81
C ILE A 110 -0.16 7.51 -2.46
N VAL A 111 -0.22 7.52 -3.79
CA VAL A 111 -1.11 8.38 -4.60
C VAL A 111 -2.45 7.69 -4.84
N CYS A 112 -2.43 6.36 -5.01
CA CYS A 112 -3.62 5.55 -5.16
C CYS A 112 -3.42 4.17 -4.51
N TYR A 113 -4.43 3.71 -3.81
CA TYR A 113 -4.61 2.33 -3.40
C TYR A 113 -5.86 1.79 -4.08
N GLN A 114 -5.78 0.64 -4.74
CA GLN A 114 -6.92 -0.03 -5.36
C GLN A 114 -7.05 -1.45 -4.83
N GLY A 115 -8.13 -1.74 -4.10
CA GLY A 115 -8.53 -3.10 -3.78
C GLY A 115 -8.90 -3.88 -5.04
N LEU A 116 -8.52 -5.15 -5.09
CA LEU A 116 -8.87 -6.06 -6.17
C LEU A 116 -9.58 -7.28 -5.60
N ASP A 117 -10.55 -7.81 -6.35
CA ASP A 117 -11.11 -9.10 -6.05
C ASP A 117 -10.08 -10.23 -6.28
N ILE A 118 -10.46 -11.46 -5.93
CA ILE A 118 -9.58 -12.62 -6.12
C ILE A 118 -9.22 -12.87 -7.59
N SER A 119 -10.09 -12.47 -8.53
CA SER A 119 -9.86 -12.59 -9.98
C SER A 119 -8.90 -11.54 -10.51
N GLY A 120 -8.74 -10.43 -9.78
CA GLY A 120 -7.87 -9.30 -10.11
C GLY A 120 -8.61 -8.12 -10.73
N LEU A 121 -9.95 -8.11 -10.65
CA LEU A 121 -10.78 -7.00 -11.07
C LEU A 121 -10.82 -5.92 -9.98
N PRO A 122 -10.85 -4.62 -10.34
CA PRO A 122 -11.00 -3.53 -9.39
C PRO A 122 -12.27 -3.65 -8.55
N ILE A 123 -12.14 -3.33 -7.26
CA ILE A 123 -13.27 -3.06 -6.37
C ILE A 123 -13.27 -1.56 -6.12
N ASN A 124 -14.15 -0.83 -6.82
CA ASN A 124 -14.17 0.64 -6.79
C ASN A 124 -14.34 1.18 -5.36
N THR A 125 -15.21 0.58 -4.56
CA THR A 125 -15.45 0.94 -3.15
C THR A 125 -14.28 0.65 -2.20
N GLU A 126 -13.27 -0.10 -2.66
CA GLU A 126 -12.00 -0.30 -1.95
C GLU A 126 -10.84 0.50 -2.57
N THR A 127 -11.15 1.40 -3.51
CA THR A 127 -10.19 2.31 -4.09
C THR A 127 -10.15 3.61 -3.30
N ARG A 128 -8.94 4.10 -3.05
CA ARG A 128 -8.67 5.39 -2.43
C ARG A 128 -7.63 6.13 -3.23
N LYS A 129 -7.84 7.42 -3.45
CA LYS A 129 -6.82 8.30 -4.00
C LYS A 129 -6.46 9.37 -2.98
N TYR A 130 -5.20 9.76 -2.96
CA TYR A 130 -4.65 10.67 -1.97
C TYR A 130 -4.07 11.89 -2.66
N PHE A 131 -4.45 13.06 -2.17
CA PHE A 131 -3.86 14.33 -2.57
C PHE A 131 -3.06 14.91 -1.41
N TYR A 132 -1.88 15.44 -1.74
CA TYR A 132 -0.96 16.03 -0.78
C TYR A 132 -0.73 17.49 -1.13
N GLU A 133 -0.86 18.36 -0.13
CA GLU A 133 -0.53 19.78 -0.26
C GLU A 133 0.68 20.09 0.63
N ASN A 134 1.70 20.75 0.10
CA ASN A 134 2.94 21.08 0.84
C ASN A 134 3.58 19.87 1.54
N ASN A 135 3.50 18.72 0.89
CA ASN A 135 3.93 17.42 1.39
C ASN A 135 3.12 16.76 2.51
N GLU A 136 2.02 17.34 2.97
CA GLU A 136 1.12 16.76 3.97
C GLU A 136 -0.15 16.20 3.31
N PRO A 137 -0.76 15.12 3.84
CA PRO A 137 -2.05 14.65 3.37
C PRO A 137 -3.09 15.76 3.46
N LYS A 138 -3.82 15.99 2.37
CA LYS A 138 -4.86 17.03 2.31
C LYS A 138 -6.22 16.45 2.04
N TYR A 139 -6.34 15.59 1.03
CA TYR A 139 -7.60 14.94 0.70
C TYR A 139 -7.43 13.43 0.49
N THR A 140 -8.42 12.69 0.98
CA THR A 140 -8.63 11.28 0.62
C THR A 140 -9.97 11.14 -0.09
N PHE A 141 -9.95 10.57 -1.30
CA PHE A 141 -11.13 10.39 -2.16
C PHE A 141 -11.56 8.92 -2.12
N GLU A 142 -12.85 8.66 -1.90
CA GLU A 142 -13.46 7.34 -1.97
C GLU A 142 -14.58 7.28 -3.01
N TYR A 143 -14.82 6.08 -3.54
CA TYR A 143 -15.64 5.85 -4.74
C TYR A 143 -16.82 4.92 -4.46
N ASP A 144 -17.89 5.11 -5.22
CA ASP A 144 -19.06 4.23 -5.20
C ASP A 144 -18.82 2.98 -6.05
N GLU A 145 -19.87 2.15 -6.22
CA GLU A 145 -19.79 0.93 -7.04
C GLU A 145 -19.53 1.22 -8.53
N ASN A 146 -19.96 2.37 -9.05
CA ASN A 146 -19.75 2.78 -10.44
C ASN A 146 -18.34 3.34 -10.67
N GLY A 147 -17.63 3.66 -9.58
CA GLY A 147 -16.31 4.27 -9.64
C GLY A 147 -16.35 5.79 -9.66
N ASP A 148 -17.49 6.40 -9.36
CA ASP A 148 -17.61 7.85 -9.20
C ASP A 148 -17.25 8.23 -7.76
N CYS A 149 -16.53 9.34 -7.57
CA CYS A 149 -16.21 9.84 -6.24
C CYS A 149 -17.52 10.14 -5.50
N PHE A 150 -17.68 9.64 -4.28
CA PHE A 150 -18.88 9.92 -3.46
C PHE A 150 -18.57 10.80 -2.25
N ILE A 151 -17.35 10.71 -1.71
CA ILE A 151 -16.92 11.48 -0.54
C ILE A 151 -15.43 11.83 -0.62
N ILE A 152 -15.11 13.01 -0.09
CA ILE A 152 -13.74 13.52 0.05
C ILE A 152 -13.54 13.86 1.53
N TYR A 153 -12.57 13.22 2.16
CA TYR A 153 -12.15 13.52 3.53
C TYR A 153 -11.10 14.64 3.49
N ASP A 154 -11.31 15.72 4.27
CA ASP A 154 -10.28 16.74 4.49
C ASP A 154 -9.39 16.32 5.67
N ASP A 155 -8.19 15.82 5.35
CA ASP A 155 -7.28 15.25 6.34
C ASP A 155 -6.57 16.31 7.22
N THR A 156 -6.77 17.60 6.94
CA THR A 156 -6.06 18.71 7.61
C THR A 156 -6.89 19.47 8.63
N THR A 157 -8.22 19.37 8.57
CA THR A 157 -9.11 20.16 9.41
C THR A 157 -10.19 19.29 10.03
N ASP A 158 -10.69 19.68 11.20
CA ASP A 158 -11.93 19.09 11.76
C ASP A 158 -13.19 19.53 10.96
N GLN A 159 -13.04 19.92 9.68
CA GLN A 159 -14.18 20.24 8.83
C GLN A 159 -14.97 18.98 8.50
N GLN A 160 -16.24 19.17 8.15
CA GLN A 160 -17.07 18.08 7.66
C GLN A 160 -16.56 17.59 6.31
N ASP A 161 -16.62 16.27 6.13
CA ASP A 161 -16.38 15.60 4.87
C ASP A 161 -17.18 16.25 3.74
N ILE A 162 -16.60 16.30 2.53
CA ILE A 162 -17.23 16.88 1.36
C ILE A 162 -17.89 15.75 0.58
N PHE A 163 -19.21 15.78 0.47
CA PHE A 163 -19.91 14.85 -0.42
C PHE A 163 -19.83 15.35 -1.87
N ALA A 164 -19.58 14.43 -2.80
CA ALA A 164 -19.36 14.80 -4.19
C ALA A 164 -20.58 15.48 -4.84
N TRP A 165 -21.80 15.13 -4.40
CA TRP A 165 -23.04 15.75 -4.89
C TRP A 165 -23.26 17.18 -4.38
N ASP A 166 -22.53 17.63 -3.36
CA ASP A 166 -22.60 19.02 -2.86
C ASP A 166 -21.65 19.96 -3.63
N ILE A 167 -20.71 19.39 -4.41
CA ILE A 167 -19.73 20.17 -5.18
C ILE A 167 -20.44 20.96 -6.29
N GLY A 168 -20.23 22.27 -6.28
CA GLY A 168 -20.89 23.21 -7.18
C GLY A 168 -21.96 24.08 -6.49
N ASP A 169 -22.38 23.73 -5.27
CA ASP A 169 -23.14 24.64 -4.40
C ASP A 169 -22.19 25.38 -3.43
N PRO A 170 -21.92 26.68 -3.66
CA PRO A 170 -20.98 27.44 -2.82
C PRO A 170 -21.47 27.64 -1.38
N ASN A 171 -22.74 27.33 -1.06
CA ASN A 171 -23.24 27.40 0.32
C ASN A 171 -22.93 26.13 1.11
N LEU A 172 -22.63 25.01 0.44
CA LEU A 172 -22.35 23.72 1.07
C LEU A 172 -20.85 23.46 1.15
N THR A 173 -20.11 23.74 0.07
CA THR A 173 -18.66 23.55 0.02
C THR A 173 -17.98 24.59 -0.86
N SER A 174 -16.73 24.89 -0.55
CA SER A 174 -15.84 25.71 -1.39
C SER A 174 -14.97 24.87 -2.33
N PHE A 175 -15.00 23.54 -2.20
CA PHE A 175 -14.26 22.63 -3.07
C PHE A 175 -14.78 22.68 -4.50
N SER A 176 -13.88 22.54 -5.46
CA SER A 176 -14.18 22.43 -6.89
C SER A 176 -13.30 21.36 -7.52
N TRP A 177 -13.83 20.68 -8.53
CA TRP A 177 -13.08 19.70 -9.32
C TRP A 177 -11.97 20.29 -10.18
N GLN A 178 -11.94 21.62 -10.37
CA GLN A 178 -10.88 22.25 -11.16
C GLN A 178 -9.50 22.00 -10.52
N GLY A 179 -8.64 21.28 -11.24
CA GLY A 179 -7.32 20.84 -10.74
C GLY A 179 -7.34 19.51 -9.98
N PHE A 180 -8.50 18.87 -9.85
CA PHE A 180 -8.73 17.59 -9.19
C PHE A 180 -9.42 16.56 -10.11
N GLU A 181 -9.40 16.77 -11.43
CA GLU A 181 -10.15 15.96 -12.40
C GLU A 181 -9.74 14.48 -12.36
N TYR A 182 -8.46 14.19 -12.06
CA TYR A 182 -7.95 12.84 -11.85
C TYR A 182 -8.67 12.07 -10.71
N TYR A 183 -9.20 12.80 -9.73
CA TYR A 183 -9.79 12.23 -8.53
C TYR A 183 -11.31 12.00 -8.65
N GLU A 184 -11.95 12.51 -9.71
CA GLU A 184 -13.40 12.36 -9.95
C GLU A 184 -13.84 10.91 -10.06
N HIS A 185 -12.97 10.04 -10.58
CA HIS A 185 -13.26 8.62 -10.80
C HIS A 185 -12.18 7.70 -10.22
N ALA A 186 -12.54 6.47 -9.88
CA ALA A 186 -11.64 5.46 -9.33
C ALA A 186 -10.52 5.08 -10.32
N GLU A 187 -10.82 5.11 -11.61
CA GLU A 187 -9.88 4.91 -12.72
C GLU A 187 -9.68 6.23 -13.49
N PRO A 188 -8.48 6.50 -14.04
CA PRO A 188 -7.28 5.66 -13.98
C PRO A 188 -6.62 5.69 -12.59
N ILE A 189 -5.86 4.65 -12.22
CA ILE A 189 -5.06 4.66 -10.97
C ILE A 189 -3.73 5.41 -11.07
N ILE A 190 -3.34 5.82 -12.28
CA ILE A 190 -2.14 6.62 -12.56
C ILE A 190 -2.61 8.00 -13.03
N PRO A 191 -2.14 9.11 -12.41
CA PRO A 191 -2.43 10.47 -12.85
C PRO A 191 -1.94 10.81 -14.25
#